data_AF-A0A9E3MGP2-F1
#
_entry.id   AF-A0A9E3MGP2-F1
#
_cell.length_a   1.000
_cell.length_b   1.000
_cell.length_c   1.000
_cell.angle_alpha   90.00
_cell.angle_beta   90.00
_cell.angle_gamma   90.00
#
_symmetry.space_group_name_H-M   'P 1'
#
loop_
_entity.id
_entity.type
_entity.pdbx_description
1 polymer ?
#
loop_
_entity_poly.entity_id
_entity_poly.type
_entity_poly.pdbx_seq_one_letter_code
_entity_poly.pdbx_strand_id
1 'polypeptide(L)'
;MSSIPLLRRLGSIAALATAAALAGCASMNVVDASVASFGAWPAGATPGTYAFDRLPSQEKNPQRTQAIENAAAQALANAGFRPAADGAKPAFMIQLGARTERFEQSPWDDPFWWGGPRRFGYRGWAGYGPYGPWGPYGMHRGLWTPFPPEPDVYLHEVALLIRDADSGKALYETRAST
;
A
#
# COMPACT_ATOMS: atom_id res chain seq x y z
N MET A 1 -9.61 -52.46 -11.78
CA MET A 1 -9.31 -51.28 -12.64
C MET A 1 -10.14 -50.06 -12.18
N SER A 2 -10.05 -49.63 -10.91
CA SER A 2 -10.83 -48.47 -10.39
C SER A 2 -10.01 -47.41 -9.65
N SER A 3 -8.68 -47.54 -9.58
CA SER A 3 -7.83 -46.65 -8.77
C SER A 3 -7.54 -45.30 -9.44
N ILE A 4 -7.52 -45.27 -10.77
CA ILE A 4 -7.21 -44.09 -11.60
C ILE A 4 -8.22 -42.93 -11.37
N PRO A 5 -9.56 -43.14 -11.36
CA PRO A 5 -10.50 -42.05 -11.09
C PRO A 5 -10.46 -41.55 -9.65
N LEU A 6 -10.08 -42.40 -8.68
CA LEU A 6 -9.97 -42.03 -7.27
C LEU A 6 -8.78 -41.07 -7.05
N LEU A 7 -7.63 -41.40 -7.64
CA LEU A 7 -6.42 -40.55 -7.64
C LEU A 7 -6.66 -39.20 -8.33
N ARG A 8 -7.43 -39.18 -9.42
CA ARG A 8 -7.78 -37.94 -10.14
C ARG A 8 -8.70 -37.04 -9.31
N ARG A 9 -9.68 -37.61 -8.61
CA ARG A 9 -10.57 -36.87 -7.70
C ARG A 9 -9.82 -36.32 -6.48
N LEU A 10 -8.92 -37.10 -5.90
CA LEU A 10 -8.05 -36.65 -4.79
C LEU A 10 -7.13 -35.50 -5.23
N GLY A 11 -6.55 -35.59 -6.42
CA GLY A 11 -5.74 -34.50 -6.99
C GLY A 11 -6.55 -33.21 -7.20
N SER A 12 -7.79 -33.31 -7.70
CA SER A 12 -8.67 -32.15 -7.85
C SER A 12 -9.06 -31.53 -6.50
N ILE A 13 -9.36 -32.34 -5.48
CA ILE A 13 -9.70 -31.86 -4.14
C ILE A 13 -8.50 -31.16 -3.49
N ALA A 14 -7.30 -31.73 -3.60
CA ALA A 14 -6.07 -31.14 -3.09
C ALA A 14 -5.74 -29.82 -3.79
N ALA A 15 -5.95 -29.73 -5.10
CA ALA A 15 -5.76 -28.49 -5.86
C ALA A 15 -6.77 -27.39 -5.42
N LEU A 16 -8.05 -27.75 -5.24
CA LEU A 16 -9.09 -26.85 -4.74
C LEU A 16 -8.80 -26.35 -3.32
N ALA A 17 -8.36 -27.24 -2.42
CA ALA A 17 -8.00 -26.86 -1.05
C ALA A 17 -6.81 -25.90 -1.02
N THR A 18 -5.78 -26.16 -1.84
CA THR A 18 -4.62 -25.28 -1.99
C THR A 18 -5.03 -23.92 -2.54
N ALA A 19 -5.85 -23.88 -3.60
CA ALA A 19 -6.36 -22.63 -4.16
C ALA A 19 -7.18 -21.82 -3.14
N ALA A 20 -8.01 -22.48 -2.33
CA ALA A 20 -8.79 -21.83 -1.27
C ALA A 20 -7.89 -21.28 -0.15
N ALA A 21 -6.85 -22.02 0.24
CA ALA A 21 -5.88 -21.55 1.24
C ALA A 21 -5.09 -20.33 0.74
N LEU A 22 -4.61 -20.36 -0.52
CA LEU A 22 -3.92 -19.22 -1.13
C LEU A 22 -4.84 -18.00 -1.27
N ALA A 23 -6.09 -18.20 -1.68
CA ALA A 23 -7.09 -17.14 -1.76
C ALA A 23 -7.37 -16.53 -0.37
N GLY A 24 -7.43 -17.36 0.68
CA GLY A 24 -7.55 -16.91 2.07
C GLY A 24 -6.37 -16.04 2.52
N CYS A 25 -5.14 -16.42 2.19
CA CYS A 25 -3.95 -15.63 2.51
C CYS A 25 -3.90 -14.30 1.73
N ALA A 26 -4.30 -14.29 0.46
CA ALA A 26 -4.36 -13.08 -0.35
C ALA A 26 -5.42 -12.08 0.17
N SER A 27 -6.55 -12.57 0.67
CA SER A 27 -7.64 -11.74 1.18
C SER A 27 -7.31 -10.96 2.46
N MET A 28 -6.20 -11.25 3.15
CA MET A 28 -5.82 -10.54 4.38
C MET A 28 -5.00 -9.27 4.12
N ASN A 29 -4.54 -9.03 2.89
CA ASN A 29 -3.77 -7.84 2.52
C ASN A 29 -4.59 -6.94 1.60
N VAL A 30 -5.79 -6.57 2.05
CA VAL A 30 -6.61 -5.58 1.35
C VAL A 30 -6.16 -4.20 1.77
N VAL A 31 -5.72 -3.40 0.80
CA VAL A 31 -5.45 -1.97 0.98
C VAL A 31 -6.66 -1.24 0.41
N ASP A 32 -7.46 -0.64 1.28
CA ASP A 32 -8.54 0.24 0.85
C ASP A 32 -7.96 1.58 0.41
N ALA A 33 -8.47 2.12 -0.69
CA ALA A 33 -8.09 3.43 -1.18
C ALA A 33 -9.35 4.23 -1.51
N SER A 34 -9.45 5.41 -0.92
CA SER A 34 -10.48 6.39 -1.22
C SER A 34 -10.02 7.31 -2.34
N VAL A 35 -10.83 7.49 -3.39
CA VAL A 35 -10.49 8.32 -4.55
C VAL A 35 -11.53 9.43 -4.70
N ALA A 36 -11.04 10.66 -4.82
CA ALA A 36 -11.85 11.83 -5.14
C ALA A 36 -11.27 12.50 -6.38
N SER A 37 -12.12 12.74 -7.39
CA SER A 37 -11.72 13.34 -8.64
C SER A 37 -12.65 14.49 -9.00
N PHE A 38 -12.07 15.59 -9.46
CA PHE A 38 -12.78 16.79 -9.88
C PHE A 38 -12.21 17.24 -11.21
N GLY A 39 -13.04 17.82 -12.08
CA GLY A 39 -12.55 18.28 -13.36
C GLY A 39 -13.65 18.83 -14.24
N ALA A 40 -13.23 19.71 -15.15
CA ALA A 40 -14.05 20.21 -16.23
C ALA A 40 -13.46 19.69 -17.55
N TRP A 41 -13.32 18.37 -17.66
CA TRP A 41 -12.79 17.75 -18.87
C TRP A 41 -13.69 18.10 -20.06
N PRO A 42 -13.17 18.69 -21.14
CA PRO A 42 -14.00 19.12 -22.25
C PRO A 42 -14.71 17.93 -22.88
N ALA A 43 -15.98 18.08 -23.22
CA ALA A 43 -16.74 17.04 -23.90
C ALA A 43 -16.07 16.69 -25.23
N GLY A 44 -15.69 15.41 -25.42
CA GLY A 44 -15.02 14.92 -26.62
C GLY A 44 -13.51 15.17 -26.68
N ALA A 45 -12.88 15.73 -25.63
CA ALA A 45 -11.42 15.82 -25.58
C ALA A 45 -10.80 14.43 -25.45
N THR A 46 -10.00 14.05 -26.44
CA THR A 46 -9.24 12.80 -26.44
C THR A 46 -7.96 12.96 -25.62
N PRO A 47 -7.51 11.91 -24.92
CA PRO A 47 -6.17 11.85 -24.35
C PRO A 47 -5.11 12.21 -25.40
N GLY A 48 -4.14 13.03 -25.02
CA GLY A 48 -3.15 13.59 -25.94
C GLY A 48 -1.71 13.35 -25.48
N THR A 49 -0.80 14.15 -26.01
CA THR A 49 0.59 14.16 -25.56
C THR A 49 0.72 14.89 -24.22
N TYR A 50 1.54 14.36 -23.32
CA TYR A 50 1.77 14.97 -22.02
C TYR A 50 3.25 15.11 -21.69
N ALA A 51 3.56 16.04 -20.80
CA ALA A 51 4.84 16.10 -20.10
C ALA A 51 4.61 16.23 -18.59
N PHE A 52 5.53 15.67 -17.79
CA PHE A 52 5.50 15.84 -16.34
C PHE A 52 6.04 17.21 -15.96
N ASP A 53 5.34 17.87 -15.05
CA ASP A 53 5.78 19.12 -14.42
C ASP A 53 6.37 18.83 -13.04
N ARG A 54 7.69 18.99 -12.91
CA ARG A 54 8.42 18.72 -11.67
C ARG A 54 8.51 19.97 -10.81
N LEU A 55 8.12 19.82 -9.54
CA LEU A 55 8.26 20.89 -8.56
C LEU A 55 9.71 21.00 -8.04
N PRO A 56 10.17 22.19 -7.62
CA PRO A 56 11.49 22.35 -7.00
C PRO A 56 11.72 21.49 -5.74
N SER A 57 10.65 21.14 -5.01
CA SER A 57 10.73 20.22 -3.87
C SER A 57 11.01 18.78 -4.29
N GLN A 58 10.61 18.38 -5.49
CA GLN A 58 10.78 17.04 -6.05
C GLN A 58 12.18 16.83 -6.63
N GLU A 59 12.81 17.91 -7.09
CA GLU A 59 14.22 17.91 -7.52
C GLU A 59 15.18 17.56 -6.37
N LYS A 60 14.75 17.68 -5.11
CA LYS A 60 15.55 17.28 -3.94
C LYS A 60 15.68 15.76 -3.80
N ASN A 61 14.78 14.98 -4.40
CA ASN A 61 14.82 13.51 -4.39
C ASN A 61 14.40 12.95 -5.76
N PRO A 62 15.25 13.08 -6.78
CA PRO A 62 14.89 12.76 -8.16
C PRO A 62 14.61 11.28 -8.36
N GLN A 63 15.24 10.37 -7.59
CA GLN A 63 14.99 8.94 -7.67
C GLN A 63 13.55 8.58 -7.24
N ARG A 64 13.08 9.17 -6.13
CA ARG A 64 11.69 8.97 -5.67
C ARG A 64 10.69 9.54 -6.68
N THR A 65 10.96 10.74 -7.18
CA THR A 65 10.12 11.39 -8.20
C THR A 65 10.03 10.54 -9.46
N GLN A 66 11.16 10.04 -9.97
CA GLN A 66 11.18 9.17 -11.14
C GLN A 66 10.39 7.87 -10.93
N ALA A 67 10.47 7.26 -9.74
CA ALA A 67 9.70 6.05 -9.44
C ALA A 67 8.19 6.31 -9.50
N ILE A 68 7.73 7.45 -8.99
CA ILE A 68 6.33 7.87 -9.03
C ILE A 68 5.90 8.17 -10.47
N GLU A 69 6.71 8.90 -11.23
CA GLU A 69 6.44 9.21 -12.64
C GLU A 69 6.37 7.95 -13.51
N ASN A 70 7.22 6.95 -13.27
CA ASN A 70 7.19 5.68 -13.99
C ASN A 70 5.88 4.92 -13.72
N ALA A 71 5.44 4.88 -12.46
CA ALA A 71 4.16 4.26 -12.10
C ALA A 71 2.97 5.02 -12.72
N ALA A 72 3.01 6.35 -12.69
CA ALA A 72 2.00 7.20 -13.31
C ALA A 72 1.98 7.05 -14.83
N ALA A 73 3.14 6.95 -15.49
CA ALA A 73 3.24 6.77 -16.94
C ALA A 73 2.53 5.49 -17.41
N GLN A 74 2.62 4.40 -16.64
CA GLN A 74 1.87 3.18 -16.94
C GLN A 74 0.34 3.39 -16.86
N ALA A 75 -0.12 4.07 -15.81
CA ALA A 75 -1.55 4.40 -15.66
C ALA A 75 -2.06 5.35 -16.76
N LEU A 76 -1.25 6.35 -17.12
CA LEU A 76 -1.54 7.31 -18.19
C LEU A 76 -1.59 6.64 -19.56
N ALA A 77 -0.67 5.71 -19.83
CA ALA A 77 -0.68 4.92 -21.06
C ALA A 77 -1.97 4.08 -21.19
N ASN A 78 -2.42 3.46 -20.10
CA ASN A 78 -3.69 2.72 -20.06
C ASN A 78 -4.90 3.65 -20.31
N ALA A 79 -4.81 4.92 -19.90
CA ALA A 79 -5.80 5.94 -20.18
C ALA A 79 -5.67 6.57 -21.59
N GLY A 80 -4.71 6.13 -22.42
CA GLY A 80 -4.52 6.58 -23.79
C GLY A 80 -3.63 7.81 -23.96
N PHE A 81 -3.05 8.34 -22.89
CA PHE A 81 -2.07 9.42 -22.96
C PHE A 81 -0.73 8.91 -23.49
N ARG A 82 0.04 9.79 -24.14
CA ARG A 82 1.37 9.48 -24.65
C ARG A 82 2.38 10.52 -24.20
N PRO A 83 3.62 10.15 -23.83
CA PRO A 83 4.64 11.16 -23.53
C PRO A 83 4.91 11.99 -24.79
N ALA A 84 5.07 13.31 -24.62
CA ALA A 84 5.56 14.17 -25.68
C ALA A 84 7.00 13.80 -26.02
N ALA A 85 7.38 13.93 -27.30
CA ALA A 85 8.78 13.77 -27.70
C ALA A 85 9.64 14.86 -27.08
N ASP A 86 10.93 14.59 -26.86
CA ASP A 86 11.86 15.56 -26.29
C ASP A 86 11.88 16.86 -27.11
N GLY A 87 11.65 17.98 -26.44
CA GLY A 87 11.57 19.30 -27.06
C GLY A 87 10.28 19.60 -27.83
N ALA A 88 9.34 18.64 -27.95
CA ALA A 88 8.02 18.90 -28.49
C ALA A 88 7.12 19.54 -27.43
N LYS A 89 6.24 20.45 -27.87
CA LYS A 89 5.24 21.06 -26.99
C LYS A 89 4.17 20.01 -26.64
N PRO A 90 3.97 19.67 -25.36
CA PRO A 90 2.92 18.74 -24.94
C PRO A 90 1.55 19.42 -25.08
N ALA A 91 0.49 18.64 -25.28
CA ALA A 91 -0.89 19.13 -25.19
C ALA A 91 -1.32 19.35 -23.73
N PHE A 92 -0.81 18.51 -22.83
CA PHE A 92 -1.15 18.54 -21.41
C PHE A 92 0.09 18.56 -20.51
N MET A 93 0.04 19.35 -19.45
CA MET A 93 1.02 19.30 -18.36
C MET A 93 0.43 18.50 -17.21
N ILE A 94 1.16 17.49 -16.74
CA ILE A 94 0.73 16.64 -15.64
C ILE A 94 1.64 16.90 -14.45
N GLN A 95 1.04 17.34 -13.35
CA GLN A 95 1.74 17.52 -12.09
C GLN A 95 1.35 16.39 -11.14
N LEU A 96 2.36 15.74 -10.57
CA LEU A 96 2.19 14.64 -9.64
C LEU A 96 2.69 15.04 -8.26
N GLY A 97 2.03 14.57 -7.21
CA GLY A 97 2.50 14.65 -5.84
C GLY A 97 2.23 13.34 -5.13
N ALA A 98 3.19 12.86 -4.34
CA ALA A 98 2.97 11.72 -3.46
C ALA A 98 3.54 12.02 -2.09
N ARG A 99 2.78 11.68 -1.05
CA ARG A 99 3.21 11.76 0.33
C ARG A 99 2.99 10.43 1.02
N THR A 100 3.90 10.15 1.96
CA THR A 100 3.78 9.02 2.87
C THR A 100 3.97 9.60 4.25
N GLU A 101 2.97 9.44 5.11
CA GLU A 101 3.01 9.89 6.49
C GLU A 101 2.98 8.68 7.42
N ARG A 102 3.78 8.75 8.49
CA ARG A 102 3.78 7.74 9.55
C ARG A 102 2.69 8.12 10.54
N PHE A 103 1.69 7.26 10.67
CA PHE A 103 0.64 7.37 11.66
C PHE A 103 1.02 6.52 12.87
N GLU A 104 1.27 7.19 13.99
CA GLU A 104 1.52 6.53 15.27
C GLU A 104 0.17 6.16 15.89
N GLN A 105 -0.13 4.87 15.94
CA GLN A 105 -1.36 4.39 16.55
C GLN A 105 -1.25 4.51 18.07
N SER A 106 -2.27 5.00 18.78
CA SER A 106 -2.16 5.14 20.24
C SER A 106 -2.07 3.76 20.92
N PRO A 107 -1.31 3.61 22.03
CA PRO A 107 -1.30 2.39 22.83
C PRO A 107 -2.67 1.95 23.36
N TRP A 108 -3.64 2.87 23.37
CA TRP A 108 -5.01 2.66 23.83
C TRP A 108 -5.98 2.29 22.70
N ASP A 109 -5.56 2.40 21.43
CA ASP A 109 -6.36 2.02 20.25
C ASP A 109 -6.30 0.50 19.95
N ASP A 110 -5.81 -0.32 20.90
CA ASP A 110 -5.91 -1.77 20.81
C ASP A 110 -7.38 -2.19 21.03
N PRO A 111 -8.04 -2.92 20.09
CA PRO A 111 -9.40 -3.43 20.26
C PRO A 111 -9.59 -4.32 21.49
N PHE A 112 -8.49 -4.80 22.08
CA PHE A 112 -8.48 -5.51 23.35
C PHE A 112 -8.00 -4.54 24.45
N TRP A 113 -8.95 -3.97 25.20
CA TRP A 113 -8.74 -3.06 26.34
C TRP A 113 -7.87 -3.63 27.47
N TRP A 114 -7.72 -4.95 27.53
CA TRP A 114 -6.82 -5.66 28.44
C TRP A 114 -5.41 -5.84 27.87
N GLY A 115 -5.14 -5.27 26.69
CA GLY A 115 -3.92 -5.42 25.94
C GLY A 115 -3.82 -6.77 25.28
N GLY A 116 -4.27 -6.90 24.04
CA GLY A 116 -4.32 -8.16 23.32
C GLY A 116 -2.95 -8.85 23.14
N PRO A 117 -2.81 -9.80 22.21
CA PRO A 117 -1.53 -10.50 21.94
C PRO A 117 -0.33 -9.57 21.68
N ARG A 118 -0.60 -8.28 21.40
CA ARG A 118 0.38 -7.21 21.21
C ARG A 118 0.93 -6.61 22.50
N ARG A 119 0.17 -6.60 23.61
CA ARG A 119 0.61 -6.08 24.91
C ARG A 119 1.27 -7.16 25.77
N PHE A 120 0.81 -8.40 25.64
CA PHE A 120 1.52 -9.59 26.10
C PHE A 120 2.45 -10.08 25.00
N GLY A 121 3.44 -9.25 24.66
CA GLY A 121 4.42 -9.54 23.62
C GLY A 121 4.81 -11.01 23.67
N TYR A 122 4.60 -11.71 22.55
CA TYR A 122 5.17 -13.00 22.20
C TYR A 122 5.85 -13.68 23.39
N ARG A 123 5.05 -14.22 24.34
CA ARG A 123 5.58 -15.13 25.36
C ARG A 123 5.84 -16.43 24.62
N GLY A 124 6.89 -16.41 23.79
CA GLY A 124 7.54 -17.58 23.27
C GLY A 124 7.88 -18.44 24.46
N TRP A 125 7.04 -19.44 24.68
CA TRP A 125 7.48 -20.73 25.19
C TRP A 125 8.27 -20.65 26.51
N ALA A 126 7.67 -20.07 27.55
CA ALA A 126 8.05 -20.45 28.91
C ALA A 126 7.56 -21.89 29.08
N GLY A 127 8.43 -22.85 28.75
CA GLY A 127 8.13 -24.27 28.76
C GLY A 127 7.41 -24.67 30.04
N TYR A 128 6.34 -25.46 29.87
CA TYR A 128 5.77 -26.29 30.92
C TYR A 128 6.79 -27.40 31.26
N GLY A 129 7.89 -27.00 31.91
CA GLY A 129 8.80 -27.88 32.60
C GLY A 129 8.54 -27.77 34.12
N PRO A 130 8.87 -28.80 34.91
CA PRO A 130 8.56 -28.88 36.35
C PRO A 130 9.18 -27.78 37.25
N TYR A 131 9.85 -26.79 36.67
CA TYR A 131 10.39 -25.62 37.34
C TYR A 131 9.71 -24.36 36.79
N GLY A 132 8.55 -24.06 37.35
CA GLY A 132 7.75 -22.90 36.98
C GLY A 132 8.39 -21.54 37.35
N PRO A 133 7.69 -20.42 37.08
CA PRO A 133 8.20 -19.04 37.21
C PRO A 133 8.62 -18.60 38.63
N TRP A 134 8.51 -19.47 39.62
CA TRP A 134 8.76 -19.22 41.05
C TRP A 134 9.89 -20.09 41.59
N GLY A 135 10.84 -20.47 40.74
CA GLY A 135 12.06 -21.17 41.16
C GLY A 135 12.93 -20.29 42.08
N PRO A 136 13.68 -20.88 43.03
CA PRO A 136 14.33 -20.18 44.15
C PRO A 136 15.45 -19.19 43.77
N TYR A 137 15.76 -19.03 42.48
CA TYR A 137 16.81 -18.12 41.97
C TYR A 137 16.30 -17.20 40.84
N GLY A 138 14.98 -17.01 40.72
CA GLY A 138 14.35 -16.15 39.71
C GLY A 138 14.52 -14.66 40.01
N MET A 139 15.68 -14.14 39.62
CA MET A 139 16.09 -12.74 39.52
C MET A 139 14.92 -11.75 39.37
N HIS A 140 14.81 -10.86 40.35
CA HIS A 140 14.08 -9.60 40.33
C HIS A 140 14.70 -8.70 39.24
N ARG A 141 14.31 -8.95 38.00
CA ARG A 141 14.38 -8.01 36.90
C ARG A 141 12.99 -7.92 36.32
N GLY A 142 12.10 -7.30 37.09
CA GLY A 142 10.98 -6.53 36.54
C GLY A 142 11.56 -5.39 35.72
N LEU A 143 12.23 -5.75 34.62
CA LEU A 143 12.67 -4.84 33.61
C LEU A 143 11.37 -4.41 32.94
N TRP A 144 10.97 -3.18 33.22
CA TRP A 144 10.09 -2.38 32.38
C TRP A 144 10.57 -2.56 30.94
N THR A 145 10.06 -3.58 30.27
CA THR A 145 10.28 -3.78 28.85
C THR A 145 9.33 -2.76 28.23
N PRO A 146 9.86 -1.76 27.51
CA PRO A 146 9.00 -0.89 26.72
C PRO A 146 8.16 -1.83 25.86
N PHE A 147 6.87 -1.58 25.85
CA PHE A 147 5.92 -2.21 24.94
C PHE A 147 6.59 -2.44 23.57
N PRO A 148 6.39 -3.60 22.91
CA PRO A 148 6.93 -3.77 21.56
C PRO A 148 6.52 -2.55 20.74
N PRO A 149 7.45 -1.92 19.98
CA PRO A 149 7.15 -0.73 19.23
C PRO A 149 5.91 -1.02 18.39
N GLU A 150 4.91 -0.15 18.51
CA GLU A 150 3.67 -0.26 17.74
C GLU A 150 4.04 -0.37 16.26
N PRO A 151 3.35 -1.23 15.50
CA PRO A 151 3.61 -1.32 14.07
C PRO A 151 3.29 0.04 13.45
N ASP A 152 4.27 0.59 12.74
CA ASP A 152 4.10 1.85 12.02
C ASP A 152 2.99 1.67 10.99
N VAL A 153 1.88 2.39 11.17
CA VAL A 153 0.87 2.53 10.14
C VAL A 153 1.33 3.64 9.21
N TYR A 154 1.37 3.37 7.92
CA TYR A 154 1.73 4.38 6.92
C TYR A 154 0.50 4.77 6.12
N LEU A 155 0.22 6.06 6.08
CA LEU A 155 -0.80 6.65 5.22
C LEU A 155 -0.12 7.08 3.91
N HIS A 156 -0.62 6.55 2.80
CA HIS A 156 -0.15 6.91 1.47
C HIS A 156 -1.18 7.80 0.80
N GLU A 157 -0.71 8.91 0.22
CA GLU A 157 -1.56 9.75 -0.61
C GLU A 157 -0.84 10.12 -1.90
N VAL A 158 -1.58 10.06 -3.00
CA VAL A 158 -1.13 10.50 -4.31
C VAL A 158 -2.14 11.49 -4.88
N ALA A 159 -1.64 12.59 -5.43
CA ALA A 159 -2.41 13.58 -6.14
C ALA A 159 -1.88 13.74 -7.57
N LEU A 160 -2.79 13.87 -8.52
CA LEU A 160 -2.51 14.10 -9.93
C LEU A 160 -3.36 15.25 -10.42
N LEU A 161 -2.72 16.21 -11.11
CA LEU A 161 -3.37 17.35 -11.73
C LEU A 161 -2.99 17.41 -13.21
N ILE A 162 -3.99 17.41 -14.09
CA ILE A 162 -3.84 17.60 -15.53
C ILE A 162 -4.25 19.03 -15.87
N ARG A 163 -3.35 19.74 -16.53
CA ARG A 163 -3.58 21.07 -17.06
C ARG A 163 -3.44 21.10 -18.56
N ASP A 164 -4.20 22.00 -19.17
CA ASP A 164 -3.93 22.43 -20.54
C ASP A 164 -2.55 23.10 -20.63
N ALA A 165 -1.72 22.69 -21.60
CA ALA A 165 -0.36 23.21 -21.72
C ALA A 165 -0.30 24.63 -22.32
N ASP A 166 -1.33 25.06 -23.05
CA ASP A 166 -1.40 26.39 -23.66
C ASP A 166 -1.89 27.43 -22.66
N SER A 167 -2.99 27.11 -21.96
CA SER A 167 -3.68 28.04 -21.08
C SER A 167 -3.34 27.87 -19.60
N GLY A 168 -2.70 26.76 -19.22
CA GLY A 168 -2.43 26.41 -17.82
C GLY A 168 -3.68 26.07 -17.01
N LYS A 169 -4.85 25.93 -17.65
CA LYS A 169 -6.12 25.68 -16.95
C LYS A 169 -6.14 24.26 -16.40
N ALA A 170 -6.50 24.10 -15.12
CA ALA A 170 -6.79 22.80 -14.53
C ALA A 170 -8.01 22.16 -15.20
N LEU A 171 -7.80 21.03 -15.87
CA LEU A 171 -8.85 20.28 -16.54
C LEU A 171 -9.35 19.10 -15.70
N TYR A 172 -8.44 18.50 -14.94
CA TYR A 172 -8.73 17.33 -14.13
C TYR A 172 -7.77 17.25 -12.94
N GLU A 173 -8.30 17.01 -11.76
CA GLU A 173 -7.55 16.71 -10.55
C GLU A 173 -8.10 15.44 -9.91
N THR A 174 -7.21 14.63 -9.37
CA THR A 174 -7.61 13.45 -8.61
C THR A 174 -6.66 13.23 -7.45
N ARG A 175 -7.22 12.78 -6.34
CA ARG A 175 -6.50 12.41 -5.13
C ARG A 175 -6.94 11.03 -4.70
N ALA A 176 -5.97 10.21 -4.31
CA ALA A 176 -6.19 8.91 -3.71
C ALA A 176 -5.45 8.83 -2.38
N SER A 177 -6.11 8.33 -1.34
CA SER A 177 -5.49 8.07 -0.03
C SER A 177 -5.93 6.74 0.55
N THR A 178 -5.00 6.05 1.20
CA THR A 178 -5.19 4.77 1.91
C THR A 178 -5.37 4.99 3.40
#